data_AF-A0A7W1LTS7-F1
#
_entry.id   AF-A0A7W1LTS7-F1
#
_cell.length_a   1.000
_cell.length_b   1.000
_cell.length_c   1.000
_cell.angle_alpha   90.00
_cell.angle_beta   90.00
_cell.angle_gamma   90.00
#
_symmetry.space_group_name_H-M   'P 1'
#
loop_
_entity.id
_entity.type
_entity.pdbx_description
1 polymer ?
#
loop_
_entity_poly.entity_id
_entity_poly.type
_entity_poly.pdbx_seq_one_letter_code
_entity_poly.pdbx_strand_id
1 'polypeptide(L)'
;QLGLSAPATVPWWPEERRDTTLGVLLVRVVSETSQHAGHADILREMIDGRGGGDHDDIGDEQWWSDHVDRVQHAADAHRPATS
;
A
#
# COMPACT_ATOMS: atom_id res chain seq x y z
N GLN A 1 28.78 15.55 -7.63
CA GLN A 1 27.51 14.88 -7.24
C GLN A 1 27.38 13.62 -8.08
N LEU A 2 26.91 12.50 -7.52
CA LEU A 2 26.65 11.26 -8.29
C LEU A 2 25.29 11.39 -9.00
N GLY A 3 25.22 10.97 -10.26
CA GLY A 3 23.97 10.93 -11.03
C GLY A 3 23.13 9.68 -10.76
N LEU A 4 21.88 9.64 -11.23
CA LEU A 4 20.97 8.49 -11.02
C LEU A 4 21.49 7.18 -11.64
N SER A 5 22.26 7.26 -12.72
CA SER A 5 22.89 6.12 -13.37
C SER A 5 24.21 5.71 -12.73
N ALA A 6 24.63 6.34 -11.63
CA ALA A 6 25.85 5.95 -10.92
C ALA A 6 25.73 4.49 -10.43
N PRO A 7 26.70 3.63 -10.73
CA PRO A 7 26.65 2.22 -10.37
C PRO A 7 26.74 2.05 -8.85
N ALA A 8 26.04 1.03 -8.34
CA ALA A 8 26.07 0.61 -6.95
C ALA A 8 25.96 -0.92 -6.88
N THR A 9 26.56 -1.53 -5.86
CA THR A 9 26.47 -2.97 -5.63
C THR A 9 25.88 -3.24 -4.24
N VAL A 10 24.89 -4.11 -4.15
CA VAL A 10 24.22 -4.50 -2.91
C VAL A 10 24.55 -5.96 -2.57
N PRO A 11 25.52 -6.22 -1.66
CA PRO A 11 26.13 -7.55 -1.52
C PRO A 11 25.18 -8.68 -1.11
N TRP A 12 24.11 -8.35 -0.37
CA TRP A 12 23.15 -9.32 0.12
C TRP A 12 21.98 -9.60 -0.84
N TRP A 13 21.94 -8.96 -2.01
CA TRP A 13 20.96 -9.29 -3.05
C TRP A 13 21.41 -10.51 -3.87
N PRO A 14 20.45 -11.22 -4.51
CA PRO A 14 20.77 -12.25 -5.50
C PRO A 14 21.79 -11.74 -6.52
N GLU A 15 22.68 -12.62 -6.96
CA GLU A 15 23.81 -12.26 -7.83
C GLU A 15 23.36 -11.58 -9.12
N GLU A 16 22.22 -11.99 -9.66
CA GLU A 16 21.63 -11.46 -10.89
C GLU A 16 21.11 -10.02 -10.74
N ARG A 17 21.01 -9.51 -9.50
CA ARG A 17 20.42 -8.20 -9.19
C ARG A 17 21.30 -7.31 -8.33
N ARG A 18 22.42 -7.81 -7.79
CA ARG A 18 23.25 -7.06 -6.84
C ARG A 18 23.88 -5.82 -7.45
N ASP A 19 24.18 -5.85 -8.76
CA ASP A 19 24.65 -4.66 -9.47
C ASP A 19 23.45 -3.83 -9.94
N THR A 20 23.43 -2.58 -9.52
CA THR A 20 22.30 -1.67 -9.69
C THR A 20 22.79 -0.22 -9.81
N THR A 21 21.89 0.75 -9.66
CA THR A 21 22.22 2.17 -9.70
C THR A 21 21.68 2.92 -8.51
N LEU A 22 22.26 4.09 -8.23
CA LEU A 22 21.75 5.02 -7.21
C LEU A 22 20.26 5.34 -7.43
N GLY A 23 19.82 5.51 -8.67
CA GLY A 23 18.42 5.77 -8.99
C GLY A 23 17.48 4.65 -8.57
N VAL A 24 17.86 3.38 -8.79
CA VAL A 24 17.08 2.21 -8.35
C VAL A 24 16.99 2.17 -6.82
N LEU A 25 18.11 2.43 -6.13
CA LEU A 25 18.12 2.46 -4.67
C LEU A 25 17.23 3.57 -4.10
N LEU A 26 17.23 4.76 -4.71
CA LEU A 26 16.37 5.87 -4.29
C LEU A 26 14.89 5.52 -4.45
N VAL A 27 14.49 4.95 -5.58
CA VAL A 27 13.10 4.49 -5.78
C VAL A 27 12.71 3.48 -4.71
N ARG A 28 13.60 2.51 -4.43
CA ARG A 28 13.34 1.50 -3.42
C ARG A 28 13.15 2.11 -2.02
N VAL A 29 14.05 2.99 -1.60
CA VAL A 29 13.99 3.64 -0.28
C VAL A 29 12.73 4.48 -0.14
N VAL A 30 12.35 5.25 -1.18
CA VAL A 30 11.11 6.04 -1.17
C VAL A 30 9.90 5.12 -1.03
N SER A 31 9.82 4.05 -1.82
CA SER A 31 8.71 3.09 -1.74
C SER A 31 8.62 2.40 -0.38
N GLU A 32 9.74 1.92 0.18
CA GLU A 32 9.79 1.29 1.50
C GLU A 32 9.39 2.29 2.61
N THR A 33 9.82 3.55 2.49
CA THR A 33 9.45 4.61 3.43
C THR A 33 7.95 4.90 3.39
N SER A 34 7.37 5.05 2.21
CA SER A 34 5.93 5.27 2.04
C SER A 34 5.12 4.09 2.58
N GLN A 35 5.58 2.85 2.36
CA GLN A 35 4.92 1.67 2.92
C GLN A 35 4.93 1.67 4.45
N HIS A 36 6.08 1.97 5.07
CA HIS A 36 6.18 2.07 6.53
C HIS A 36 5.35 3.23 7.10
N ALA A 37 5.27 4.36 6.40
CA ALA A 37 4.42 5.48 6.80
C ALA A 37 2.94 5.06 6.82
N GLY A 38 2.48 4.34 5.80
CA GLY A 38 1.11 3.78 5.77
C GLY A 38 0.86 2.78 6.91
N HIS A 39 1.80 1.89 7.20
CA HIS A 39 1.66 0.97 8.34
C HIS A 39 1.62 1.71 9.69
N ALA A 40 2.44 2.75 9.86
CA ALA A 40 2.43 3.57 11.06
C ALA A 40 1.11 4.34 11.21
N ASP A 41 0.50 4.76 10.09
CA ASP A 41 -0.81 5.40 10.09
C ASP A 41 -1.90 4.43 10.59
N ILE A 42 -1.95 3.20 10.08
CA ILE A 42 -2.87 2.16 10.58
C ILE A 42 -2.70 1.94 12.09
N LEU A 43 -1.45 1.84 12.57
CA LEU A 43 -1.18 1.67 14.00
C LEU A 43 -1.65 2.88 14.82
N ARG A 44 -1.47 4.10 14.30
CA ARG A 44 -2.00 5.33 14.92
C ARG A 44 -3.53 5.28 15.01
N GLU A 45 -4.21 4.98 13.90
CA GLU A 45 -5.68 4.89 13.83
C GLU A 45 -6.24 3.87 14.83
N MET A 46 -5.56 2.73 15.01
CA MET A 46 -5.93 1.72 16.00
C MET A 46 -5.78 2.22 17.45
N ILE A 47 -4.84 3.12 17.71
CA ILE A 47 -4.57 3.66 19.06
C ILE A 47 -5.55 4.80 19.39
N ASP A 48 -5.77 5.72 18.45
CA ASP A 48 -6.58 6.93 18.68
C ASP A 48 -8.04 6.79 18.26
N GLY A 49 -8.39 5.71 17.53
CA GLY A 49 -9.72 5.44 17.00
C GLY A 49 -10.15 6.41 15.90
N ARG A 50 -9.22 7.19 15.32
CA ARG A 50 -9.50 8.21 14.31
C ARG A 50 -8.89 7.80 12.99
N GLY A 51 -9.75 7.38 12.06
CA GLY A 51 -9.36 7.16 10.67
C GLY A 51 -8.81 8.44 10.01
N GLY A 52 -8.31 8.30 8.78
CA GLY A 52 -7.93 9.43 7.93
C GLY A 52 -9.01 10.52 7.82
N GLY A 53 -8.64 11.72 7.39
CA GLY A 53 -9.47 12.93 7.48
C GLY A 53 -10.88 12.87 6.89
N ASP A 54 -11.12 12.00 5.90
CA ASP A 54 -12.43 11.80 5.27
C ASP A 54 -13.26 10.69 5.96
N HIS A 55 -12.75 10.05 7.02
CA HIS A 55 -13.44 8.95 7.71
C HIS A 55 -14.86 9.33 8.16
N ASP A 56 -15.03 10.57 8.63
CA ASP A 56 -16.32 11.09 9.08
C ASP A 56 -17.17 11.65 7.92
N ASP A 57 -16.59 11.80 6.71
CA ASP A 57 -17.26 12.30 5.50
C ASP A 57 -17.84 11.18 4.62
N ILE A 58 -17.53 9.91 4.92
CA ILE A 58 -17.89 8.76 4.07
C ILE A 58 -19.38 8.39 4.13
N GLY A 59 -20.14 8.86 5.13
CA GLY A 59 -21.59 8.68 5.22
C GLY A 59 -22.04 8.08 6.55
N ASP A 60 -23.35 8.00 6.76
CA ASP A 60 -23.93 7.38 7.96
C ASP A 60 -23.97 5.84 7.87
N GLU A 61 -24.41 5.18 8.93
CA GLU A 61 -24.49 3.72 9.01
C GLU A 61 -25.35 3.11 7.88
N GLN A 62 -26.42 3.81 7.46
CA GLN A 62 -27.29 3.34 6.38
C GLN A 62 -26.56 3.38 5.04
N TRP A 63 -25.84 4.47 4.76
CA TRP A 63 -25.00 4.58 3.57
C TRP A 63 -23.97 3.44 3.52
N TRP A 64 -23.35 3.10 4.65
CA TRP A 64 -22.36 2.02 4.73
C TRP A 64 -22.99 0.65 4.44
N SER A 65 -24.14 0.35 5.06
CA SER A 65 -24.87 -0.90 4.80
C SER A 65 -25.23 -1.04 3.32
N ASP A 66 -25.79 0.01 2.71
CA ASP A 66 -26.18 0.00 1.30
C ASP A 66 -24.95 -0.16 0.37
N HIS A 67 -23.82 0.46 0.72
CA HIS A 67 -22.58 0.34 -0.02
C HIS A 67 -22.05 -1.11 0.02
N VAL A 68 -21.99 -1.71 1.20
CA VAL A 68 -21.52 -3.08 1.41
C VAL A 68 -22.41 -4.06 0.66
N ASP A 69 -23.74 -3.91 0.75
CA ASP A 69 -24.69 -4.76 0.01
C ASP A 69 -24.45 -4.71 -1.50
N ARG A 70 -24.21 -3.51 -2.05
CA ARG A 70 -23.89 -3.34 -3.47
C ARG A 70 -22.60 -4.05 -3.87
N VAL A 71 -21.54 -3.92 -3.06
CA VAL A 71 -20.25 -4.59 -3.32
C VAL A 71 -20.40 -6.11 -3.21
N GLN A 72 -21.10 -6.58 -2.18
CA GLN A 72 -21.35 -8.00 -1.96
C GLN A 72 -22.14 -8.62 -3.11
N HIS A 73 -23.20 -7.95 -3.58
CA HIS A 73 -23.98 -8.40 -4.73
C HIS A 73 -23.11 -8.52 -6.00
N ALA A 74 -22.23 -7.54 -6.24
CA ALA A 74 -21.31 -7.60 -7.37
C ALA A 74 -20.28 -8.75 -7.24
N ALA A 75 -19.78 -8.99 -6.03
CA ALA A 75 -18.87 -10.10 -5.76
C ALA A 75 -19.55 -11.46 -5.96
N ASP A 76 -20.78 -11.62 -5.46
CA ASP A 76 -21.55 -12.86 -5.60
C ASP A 76 -21.90 -13.18 -7.06
N ALA A 77 -22.19 -12.15 -7.87
CA ALA A 77 -22.42 -12.32 -9.30
C ALA A 77 -21.18 -12.87 -10.06
N HIS A 78 -19.97 -12.67 -9.52
CA HIS A 78 -18.71 -13.14 -10.10
C HIS A 78 -18.10 -14.31 -9.32
N ARG A 79 -18.80 -14.85 -8.32
CA ARG A 79 -18.30 -15.97 -7.52
C ARG A 79 -18.28 -17.22 -8.41
N PRO A 80 -17.11 -17.84 -8.66
CA PRO A 80 -17.04 -19.06 -9.44
C PRO A 80 -17.82 -20.16 -8.72
N ALA A 81 -18.56 -20.98 -9.48
CA ALA A 81 -19.23 -22.15 -8.93
C ALA A 81 -18.17 -23.09 -8.34
N THR A 82 -18.18 -23.25 -7.02
CA THR A 82 -17.34 -24.22 -6.32
C THR A 82 -17.68 -25.61 -6.87
N SER A 83 -16.73 -26.22 -7.59
CA SER A 83 -16.76 -27.65 -7.93
C SER A 83 -16.42 -28.50 -6.72
#